data_AF-A0A4Q3UFJ3-F1
#
_entry.id   AF-A0A4Q3UFJ3-F1
#
_cell.length_a   1.000
_cell.length_b   1.000
_cell.length_c   1.000
_cell.angle_alpha   90.00
_cell.angle_beta   90.00
_cell.angle_gamma   90.00
#
_symmetry.space_group_name_H-M   'P 1'
#
loop_
_entity.id
_entity.type
_entity.pdbx_description
1 polymer ?
#
loop_
_entity_poly.entity_id
_entity_poly.type
_entity_poly.pdbx_seq_one_letter_code
_entity_poly.pdbx_strand_id
1 'polypeptide(L)'
;MKRALVLFVLVAPTLLRACINDRDTLGFELRNRPDAQMALTGRFERNPPLYYQMRVARLRAKGQLSPAENDDLAVALERLGKSEEALRVLTMAGRRTGDEKYRFFANRGTFRAHRWLRRGTKRSEMHELKVAENDIARALKINPNAHFGREAVQLEVMRWLGRRRDPGEYGGLGGWLDGRVKAVDPIRGLAGLIMLGNAWESPDVAIAIAELGNGSEETFSIGEMAHARYQELLSKGKKPLDPAAAKQSLEHLLLDQTPPAGEPPVKESFRKLRDEAEDWHRARTQYMVARLEKGRHPDADPSFWSDWKERAMPKLSPERGTPASTVRNRWLMIAIVAAFAVLVGICTAVLYGVLRLIQRLRPPSA
;
A
#
# COMPACT_ATOMS: atom_id res chain seq x y z
N MET A 1 -49.37 -18.86 17.40
CA MET A 1 -48.15 -19.46 18.00
C MET A 1 -47.20 -20.10 16.98
N LYS A 2 -47.65 -21.01 16.09
CA LYS A 2 -46.75 -21.66 15.09
C LYS A 2 -45.96 -20.69 14.18
N ARG A 3 -46.50 -19.49 13.87
CA ARG A 3 -45.82 -18.47 13.04
C ARG A 3 -44.73 -17.66 13.78
N ALA A 4 -44.78 -17.56 15.11
CA ALA A 4 -43.79 -16.81 15.90
C ALA A 4 -42.52 -17.64 16.17
N LEU A 5 -42.65 -18.97 16.31
CA LEU A 5 -41.53 -19.89 16.51
C LEU A 5 -40.65 -20.02 15.24
N VAL A 6 -41.28 -19.98 14.05
CA VAL A 6 -40.58 -20.06 12.75
C VAL A 6 -39.79 -18.77 12.45
N LEU A 7 -40.29 -17.60 12.87
CA LEU A 7 -39.59 -16.32 12.67
C LEU A 7 -38.32 -16.21 13.54
N PHE A 8 -38.32 -16.78 14.75
CA PHE A 8 -37.19 -16.71 15.68
C PHE A 8 -36.01 -17.62 15.27
N VAL A 9 -36.30 -18.80 14.70
CA VAL A 9 -35.29 -19.74 14.19
C VAL A 9 -34.55 -19.20 12.95
N LEU A 10 -35.18 -18.32 12.17
CA LEU A 10 -34.57 -17.73 10.98
C LEU A 10 -33.69 -16.49 11.27
N VAL A 11 -33.86 -15.83 12.42
CA VAL A 11 -33.13 -14.59 12.76
C VAL A 11 -31.89 -14.87 13.63
N ALA A 12 -31.87 -15.94 14.44
CA ALA A 12 -30.70 -16.27 15.27
C ALA A 12 -29.39 -16.58 14.50
N PRO A 13 -29.40 -17.20 13.29
CA PRO A 13 -28.16 -17.50 12.57
C PRO A 13 -27.49 -16.27 11.93
N THR A 14 -28.22 -15.17 11.71
CA THR A 14 -27.66 -13.97 11.07
C THR A 14 -26.88 -13.09 12.05
N LEU A 15 -27.19 -13.16 13.35
CA LEU A 15 -26.44 -12.47 14.41
C LEU A 15 -25.13 -13.18 14.82
N LEU A 16 -24.93 -14.44 14.41
CA LEU A 16 -23.75 -15.24 14.74
C LEU A 16 -22.69 -15.29 13.63
N ARG A 17 -22.90 -14.59 12.51
CA ARG A 17 -21.93 -14.48 11.41
C ARG A 17 -20.88 -13.36 11.61
N ALA A 18 -20.94 -12.58 12.69
CA ALA A 18 -20.14 -11.37 12.82
C ALA A 18 -18.70 -11.57 13.34
N CYS A 19 -18.28 -12.75 13.82
CA CYS A 19 -16.93 -12.92 14.38
C CYS A 19 -16.25 -14.28 14.09
N ILE A 20 -16.61 -14.93 12.98
CA ILE A 20 -15.79 -16.03 12.40
C ILE A 20 -15.03 -15.44 11.21
N ASN A 21 -14.17 -14.46 11.50
CA ASN A 21 -13.15 -14.06 10.54
C ASN A 21 -11.88 -14.80 10.96
N ASP A 22 -11.58 -15.90 10.26
CA ASP A 22 -10.30 -16.56 10.43
C ASP A 22 -9.26 -15.60 9.84
N ARG A 23 -8.24 -15.25 10.63
CA ARG A 23 -7.10 -14.41 10.22
C ARG A 23 -6.20 -15.13 9.21
N ASP A 24 -6.70 -16.23 8.63
CA ASP A 24 -6.28 -16.83 7.38
C ASP A 24 -6.15 -15.77 6.28
N THR A 25 -4.99 -15.32 5.85
CA THR A 25 -3.59 -15.61 6.17
C THR A 25 -2.85 -14.40 5.60
N LEU A 26 -1.68 -14.02 6.12
CA LEU A 26 -0.75 -13.10 5.44
C LEU A 26 -0.69 -13.35 3.91
N GLY A 27 -0.73 -14.63 3.49
CA GLY A 27 -0.81 -15.00 2.07
C GLY A 27 -2.05 -14.52 1.30
N PHE A 28 -3.22 -14.40 1.92
CA PHE A 28 -4.43 -13.83 1.30
C PHE A 28 -4.31 -12.32 1.10
N GLU A 29 -3.94 -11.56 2.13
CA GLU A 29 -3.73 -10.12 2.02
C GLU A 29 -2.70 -9.78 0.93
N LEU A 30 -1.57 -10.48 0.91
CA LEU A 30 -0.51 -10.27 -0.07
C LEU A 30 -0.97 -10.62 -1.49
N ARG A 31 -1.82 -11.63 -1.67
CA ARG A 31 -2.40 -11.96 -2.99
C ARG A 31 -3.35 -10.88 -3.50
N ASN A 32 -4.07 -10.22 -2.60
CA ASN A 32 -5.00 -9.15 -2.96
C ASN A 32 -4.31 -7.79 -3.13
N ARG A 33 -3.09 -7.64 -2.58
CA ARG A 33 -2.28 -6.40 -2.64
C ARG A 33 -0.83 -6.67 -3.09
N PRO A 34 -0.62 -7.28 -4.27
CA PRO A 34 0.71 -7.66 -4.73
C PRO A 34 1.63 -6.44 -4.94
N ASP A 35 1.07 -5.30 -5.32
CA ASP A 35 1.76 -4.02 -5.45
C ASP A 35 2.31 -3.51 -4.12
N ALA A 36 1.52 -3.55 -3.03
CA ALA A 36 2.01 -3.22 -1.70
C ALA A 36 3.11 -4.18 -1.23
N GLN A 37 2.93 -5.49 -1.44
CA GLN A 37 3.95 -6.50 -1.13
C GLN A 37 5.27 -6.21 -1.87
N MET A 38 5.22 -6.04 -3.19
CA MET A 38 6.39 -5.75 -4.01
C MET A 38 7.06 -4.45 -3.58
N ALA A 39 6.27 -3.40 -3.33
CA ALA A 39 6.76 -2.10 -2.90
C ALA A 39 7.46 -2.18 -1.54
N LEU A 40 6.92 -2.90 -0.55
CA LEU A 40 7.52 -2.98 0.79
C LEU A 40 8.75 -3.88 0.84
N THR A 41 8.75 -4.97 0.06
CA THR A 41 9.86 -5.94 0.02
C THR A 41 10.99 -5.52 -0.93
N GLY A 42 10.73 -4.61 -1.86
CA GLY A 42 11.72 -4.16 -2.85
C GLY A 42 11.81 -5.06 -4.08
N ARG A 43 10.82 -5.93 -4.26
CA ARG A 43 10.72 -6.84 -5.40
C ARG A 43 10.07 -6.16 -6.60
N PHE A 44 10.73 -5.14 -7.11
CA PHE A 44 10.34 -4.44 -8.33
C PHE A 44 11.57 -3.95 -9.09
N GLU A 45 11.39 -3.66 -10.37
CA GLU A 45 12.49 -3.30 -11.24
C GLU A 45 13.14 -1.97 -10.82
N ARG A 46 14.45 -2.02 -10.62
CA ARG A 46 15.31 -0.85 -10.43
C ARG A 46 16.50 -1.05 -11.35
N ASN A 47 16.69 -0.14 -12.31
CA ASN A 47 17.76 -0.26 -13.28
C ASN A 47 19.03 0.43 -12.74
N PRO A 48 20.23 -0.11 -13.01
CA PRO A 48 21.49 0.49 -12.59
C PRO A 48 21.75 1.81 -13.33
N PRO A 49 22.58 2.72 -12.81
CA PRO A 49 22.89 3.99 -13.47
C PRO A 49 23.35 3.86 -14.93
N LEU A 50 24.13 2.82 -15.25
CA LEU A 50 24.63 2.57 -16.61
C LEU A 50 23.49 2.45 -17.64
N TYR A 51 22.35 1.87 -17.27
CA TYR A 51 21.15 1.81 -18.11
C TYR A 51 20.74 3.22 -18.57
N TYR A 52 20.59 4.14 -17.61
CA TYR A 52 20.14 5.49 -17.91
C TYR A 52 21.21 6.29 -18.65
N GLN A 53 22.50 6.08 -18.36
CA GLN A 53 23.61 6.71 -19.08
C GLN A 53 23.61 6.34 -20.56
N MET A 54 23.46 5.04 -20.88
CA MET A 54 23.37 4.56 -22.25
C MET A 54 22.14 5.09 -22.98
N ARG A 55 20.97 5.11 -22.31
CA ARG A 55 19.76 5.74 -22.87
C ARG A 55 19.97 7.22 -23.19
N VAL A 56 20.59 7.98 -22.29
CA VAL A 56 20.92 9.40 -22.51
C VAL A 56 21.85 9.56 -23.71
N ALA A 57 22.92 8.77 -23.80
CA ALA A 57 23.88 8.83 -24.90
C ALA A 57 23.20 8.54 -26.25
N ARG A 58 22.41 7.47 -26.32
CA ARG A 58 21.67 7.08 -27.54
C ARG A 58 20.70 8.16 -28.00
N LEU A 59 19.89 8.71 -27.08
CA LEU A 59 18.90 9.73 -27.44
C LEU A 59 19.58 11.03 -27.89
N ARG A 60 20.68 11.45 -27.24
CA ARG A 60 21.43 12.63 -27.69
C ARG A 60 22.04 12.49 -29.09
N ALA A 61 22.41 11.28 -29.48
CA ALA A 61 22.98 11.04 -30.81
C ALA A 61 21.97 11.15 -31.96
N LYS A 62 20.65 11.12 -31.69
CA LYS A 62 19.60 11.19 -32.72
C LYS A 62 19.40 12.58 -33.34
N GLY A 63 19.95 13.64 -32.73
CA GLY A 63 19.77 15.03 -33.18
C GLY A 63 18.38 15.58 -32.87
N GLN A 64 17.34 15.13 -33.59
CA GLN A 64 15.95 15.55 -33.37
C GLN A 64 15.16 14.44 -32.64
N LEU A 65 14.56 14.80 -31.51
CA LEU A 65 13.77 13.90 -30.69
C LEU A 65 12.28 14.17 -30.84
N SER A 66 11.48 13.10 -30.92
CA SER A 66 10.03 13.19 -30.76
C SER A 66 9.65 13.62 -29.33
N PRO A 67 8.40 14.07 -29.07
CA PRO A 67 7.94 14.38 -27.72
C PRO A 67 8.12 13.23 -26.72
N ALA A 68 7.81 11.99 -27.14
CA ALA A 68 7.99 10.80 -26.30
C ALA A 68 9.46 10.53 -25.97
N GLU A 69 10.37 10.69 -26.94
CA GLU A 69 11.81 10.53 -26.70
C GLU A 69 12.39 11.63 -25.82
N ASN A 70 11.86 12.85 -25.88
CA ASN A 70 12.22 13.91 -24.94
C ASN A 70 11.80 13.55 -23.50
N ASP A 71 10.60 12.96 -23.33
CA ASP A 71 10.16 12.47 -22.02
C ASP A 71 11.07 11.34 -21.52
N ASP A 72 11.44 10.38 -22.38
CA ASP A 72 12.37 9.30 -22.04
C ASP A 72 13.77 9.81 -21.65
N LEU A 73 14.29 10.79 -22.40
CA LEU A 73 15.56 11.44 -22.10
C LEU A 73 15.49 12.15 -20.75
N ALA A 74 14.41 12.89 -20.50
CA ALA A 74 14.23 13.62 -19.26
C ALA A 74 14.10 12.69 -18.04
N VAL A 75 13.35 11.58 -18.16
CA VAL A 75 13.27 10.55 -17.11
C VAL A 75 14.64 9.95 -16.83
N ALA A 76 15.41 9.61 -17.87
CA ALA A 76 16.75 9.06 -17.71
C ALA A 76 17.70 10.04 -16.99
N LEU A 77 17.65 11.33 -17.35
CA LEU A 77 18.41 12.38 -16.68
C LEU A 77 18.00 12.53 -15.21
N GLU A 78 16.70 12.51 -14.91
CA GLU A 78 16.23 12.59 -13.54
C GLU A 78 16.67 11.39 -12.70
N ARG A 79 16.65 10.18 -13.26
CA ARG A 79 17.15 8.97 -12.58
C ARG A 79 18.65 9.01 -12.30
N LEU A 80 19.40 9.82 -13.05
CA LEU A 80 20.81 10.13 -12.80
C LEU A 80 21.02 11.35 -11.87
N GLY A 81 19.95 11.90 -11.29
CA GLY A 81 20.02 13.07 -10.42
C GLY A 81 20.23 14.40 -11.15
N LYS A 82 20.12 14.42 -12.48
CA LYS A 82 20.33 15.61 -13.33
C LYS A 82 19.03 16.38 -13.57
N SER A 83 18.35 16.77 -12.51
CA SER A 83 16.97 17.32 -12.58
C SER A 83 16.85 18.61 -13.35
N GLU A 84 17.83 19.50 -13.22
CA GLU A 84 17.85 20.75 -13.99
C GLU A 84 17.87 20.46 -15.50
N GLU A 85 18.69 19.50 -15.88
CA GLU A 85 18.81 19.09 -17.27
C GLU A 85 17.54 18.38 -17.76
N ALA A 86 16.97 17.49 -16.93
CA ALA A 86 15.70 16.83 -17.21
C ALA A 86 14.56 17.84 -17.43
N LEU A 87 14.47 18.87 -16.57
CA LEU A 87 13.46 19.92 -16.69
C LEU A 87 13.64 20.75 -17.97
N ARG A 88 14.89 21.08 -18.34
CA ARG A 88 15.16 21.78 -19.62
C ARG A 88 14.71 20.95 -20.82
N VAL A 89 15.04 19.66 -20.86
CA VAL A 89 14.62 18.75 -21.94
C VAL A 89 13.09 18.71 -22.06
N LEU A 90 12.37 18.58 -20.93
CA LEU A 90 10.90 18.59 -20.96
C LEU A 90 10.34 19.88 -21.57
N THR A 91 10.91 21.03 -21.23
CA THR A 91 10.43 22.34 -21.69
C THR A 91 10.77 22.66 -23.15
N MET A 92 11.80 22.02 -23.72
CA MET A 92 12.18 22.20 -25.12
C MET A 92 11.34 21.37 -26.09
N ALA A 93 10.62 20.36 -25.59
CA ALA A 93 9.71 19.58 -26.41
C ALA A 93 8.61 20.50 -26.97
N GLY A 94 8.30 20.34 -28.25
CA GLY A 94 7.32 21.16 -28.97
C GLY A 94 5.88 21.03 -28.47
N ARG A 95 4.91 21.36 -29.32
CA ARG A 95 3.48 21.29 -28.97
C ARG A 95 3.10 19.87 -28.55
N ARG A 96 2.44 19.74 -27.39
CA ARG A 96 1.97 18.47 -26.81
C ARG A 96 0.45 18.41 -26.78
N THR A 97 -0.13 17.25 -27.06
CA THR A 97 -1.60 17.03 -27.00
C THR A 97 -1.94 15.78 -26.20
N GLY A 98 -3.20 15.68 -25.74
CA GLY A 98 -3.73 14.50 -25.04
C GLY A 98 -2.79 13.95 -23.97
N ASP A 99 -2.40 12.69 -24.15
CA ASP A 99 -1.53 11.94 -23.24
C ASP A 99 -0.11 12.54 -23.10
N GLU A 100 0.45 13.13 -24.15
CA GLU A 100 1.78 13.78 -24.08
C GLU A 100 1.76 14.99 -23.13
N LYS A 101 0.64 15.71 -23.12
CA LYS A 101 0.42 16.86 -22.22
C LYS A 101 0.23 16.39 -20.78
N TYR A 102 -0.42 15.23 -20.59
CA TYR A 102 -0.49 14.59 -19.27
C TYR A 102 0.92 14.20 -18.76
N ARG A 103 1.69 13.45 -19.55
CA ARG A 103 3.05 13.02 -19.20
C ARG A 103 3.98 14.19 -18.91
N PHE A 104 3.87 15.28 -19.67
CA PHE A 104 4.59 16.52 -19.41
C PHE A 104 4.40 17.02 -17.99
N PHE A 105 3.13 17.21 -17.59
CA PHE A 105 2.81 17.77 -16.28
C PHE A 105 3.16 16.80 -15.15
N ALA A 106 2.90 15.50 -15.34
CA ALA A 106 3.26 14.47 -14.36
C ALA A 106 4.78 14.43 -14.12
N ASN A 107 5.58 14.38 -15.18
CA ASN A 107 7.04 14.35 -15.09
C ASN A 107 7.60 15.66 -14.55
N ARG A 108 7.14 16.82 -15.07
CA ARG A 108 7.64 18.14 -14.63
C ARG A 108 7.36 18.39 -13.15
N GLY A 109 6.14 18.07 -12.70
CA GLY A 109 5.78 18.18 -11.28
C GLY A 109 6.65 17.27 -10.41
N THR A 110 6.80 16.00 -10.81
CA THR A 110 7.64 15.03 -10.09
C THR A 110 9.09 15.49 -9.98
N PHE A 111 9.69 15.93 -11.09
CA PHE A 111 11.11 16.31 -11.12
C PHE A 111 11.38 17.57 -10.29
N ARG A 112 10.45 18.54 -10.28
CA ARG A 112 10.55 19.72 -9.42
C ARG A 112 10.50 19.34 -7.94
N ALA A 113 9.56 18.48 -7.54
CA ALA A 113 9.47 18.01 -6.16
C ALA A 113 10.75 17.25 -5.74
N HIS A 114 11.24 16.34 -6.57
CA HIS A 114 12.49 15.62 -6.28
C HIS A 114 13.70 16.56 -6.18
N ARG A 115 13.79 17.56 -7.06
CA ARG A 115 14.86 18.57 -7.03
C ARG A 115 14.82 19.36 -5.72
N TRP A 116 13.64 19.79 -5.28
CA TRP A 116 13.44 20.49 -4.01
C TRP A 116 13.80 19.59 -2.81
N LEU A 117 13.39 18.32 -2.82
CA LEU A 117 13.76 17.34 -1.80
C LEU A 117 15.30 17.16 -1.71
N ARG A 118 15.98 16.96 -2.85
CA ARG A 118 17.45 16.80 -2.90
C ARG A 118 18.21 18.05 -2.42
N ARG A 119 17.61 19.24 -2.53
CA ARG A 119 18.17 20.50 -2.01
C ARG A 119 17.91 20.72 -0.52
N GLY A 120 17.33 19.74 0.16
CA GLY A 120 17.12 19.76 1.61
C GLY A 120 15.85 20.48 2.05
N THR A 121 14.80 20.45 1.22
CA THR A 121 13.42 20.86 1.60
C THR A 121 13.30 22.25 2.22
N LYS A 122 14.14 23.19 1.76
CA LYS A 122 14.21 24.54 2.30
C LYS A 122 12.87 25.26 2.14
N ARG A 123 12.37 25.83 3.23
CA ARG A 123 11.12 26.61 3.23
C ARG A 123 11.22 27.90 2.38
N SER A 124 12.41 28.47 2.24
CA SER A 124 12.64 29.59 1.30
C SER A 124 12.38 29.21 -0.17
N GLU A 125 12.42 27.92 -0.50
CA GLU A 125 12.17 27.39 -1.84
C GLU A 125 10.77 26.77 -2.00
N MET A 126 9.83 27.05 -1.09
CA MET A 126 8.47 26.48 -1.14
C MET A 126 7.73 26.75 -2.46
N HIS A 127 8.07 27.82 -3.17
CA HIS A 127 7.50 28.12 -4.48
C HIS A 127 7.72 26.99 -5.48
N GLU A 128 8.87 26.28 -5.42
CA GLU A 128 9.16 25.14 -6.29
C GLU A 128 8.22 23.97 -6.03
N LEU A 129 7.96 23.66 -4.75
CA LEU A 129 6.98 22.63 -4.40
C LEU A 129 5.57 23.04 -4.83
N LYS A 130 5.22 24.33 -4.76
CA LYS A 130 3.90 24.80 -5.21
C LYS A 130 3.72 24.70 -6.72
N VAL A 131 4.77 24.99 -7.50
CA VAL A 131 4.77 24.77 -8.95
C VAL A 131 4.63 23.28 -9.25
N ALA A 132 5.34 22.41 -8.52
CA ALA A 132 5.22 20.97 -8.65
C ALA A 132 3.79 20.48 -8.39
N GLU A 133 3.17 20.94 -7.30
CA GLU A 133 1.78 20.64 -6.94
C GLU A 133 0.81 21.03 -8.07
N ASN A 134 0.95 22.25 -8.59
CA ASN A 134 0.11 22.74 -9.69
C ASN A 134 0.25 21.89 -10.95
N ASP A 135 1.43 21.35 -11.22
CA ASP A 135 1.65 20.46 -12.37
C ASP A 135 0.99 19.10 -12.16
N ILE A 136 1.15 18.47 -11.00
CA ILE A 136 0.45 17.21 -10.72
C ILE A 136 -1.07 17.40 -10.75
N ALA A 137 -1.58 18.52 -10.22
CA ALA A 137 -3.00 18.85 -10.30
C ALA A 137 -3.48 19.00 -11.75
N ARG A 138 -2.67 19.57 -12.65
CA ARG A 138 -2.98 19.62 -14.10
C ARG A 138 -2.94 18.24 -14.75
N ALA A 139 -1.98 17.39 -14.37
CA ALA A 139 -1.91 16.02 -14.86
C ALA A 139 -3.19 15.23 -14.50
N LEU A 140 -3.64 15.32 -13.25
CA LEU A 140 -4.88 14.68 -12.78
C LEU A 140 -6.14 15.20 -13.48
N LYS A 141 -6.18 16.48 -13.87
CA LYS A 141 -7.30 17.01 -14.69
C LYS A 141 -7.38 16.37 -16.07
N ILE A 142 -6.25 15.93 -16.61
CA ILE A 142 -6.20 15.28 -17.94
C ILE A 142 -6.47 13.78 -17.79
N ASN A 143 -5.87 13.13 -16.81
CA ASN A 143 -6.05 11.70 -16.54
C ASN A 143 -6.16 11.45 -15.02
N PRO A 144 -7.38 11.43 -14.45
CA PRO A 144 -7.58 11.27 -13.01
C PRO A 144 -7.27 9.87 -12.49
N ASN A 145 -7.26 8.87 -13.38
CA ASN A 145 -7.10 7.45 -13.03
C ASN A 145 -5.70 6.92 -13.41
N ALA A 146 -4.75 7.81 -13.71
CA ALA A 146 -3.43 7.41 -14.14
C ALA A 146 -2.66 6.66 -13.03
N HIS A 147 -1.76 5.75 -13.46
CA HIS A 147 -0.85 4.99 -12.61
C HIS A 147 -1.44 4.48 -11.29
N PHE A 148 -2.67 3.95 -11.35
CA PHE A 148 -3.35 3.37 -10.19
C PHE A 148 -3.53 4.34 -9.01
N GLY A 149 -3.70 5.64 -9.29
CA GLY A 149 -3.92 6.65 -8.26
C GLY A 149 -2.66 7.25 -7.64
N ARG A 150 -1.49 6.88 -8.15
CA ARG A 150 -0.20 7.42 -7.69
C ARG A 150 -0.18 8.94 -7.68
N GLU A 151 -0.63 9.60 -8.76
CA GLU A 151 -0.60 11.06 -8.87
C GLU A 151 -1.49 11.75 -7.82
N ALA A 152 -2.63 11.15 -7.47
CA ALA A 152 -3.53 11.70 -6.45
C ALA A 152 -2.85 11.68 -5.07
N VAL A 153 -2.23 10.55 -4.71
CA VAL A 153 -1.44 10.44 -3.48
C VAL A 153 -0.22 11.36 -3.54
N GLN A 154 0.47 11.45 -4.68
CA GLN A 154 1.61 12.34 -4.86
C GLN A 154 1.25 13.81 -4.61
N LEU A 155 0.09 14.25 -5.12
CA LEU A 155 -0.41 15.59 -4.89
C LEU A 155 -0.62 15.86 -3.40
N GLU A 156 -1.25 14.92 -2.70
CA GLU A 156 -1.46 15.05 -1.26
C GLU A 156 -0.17 14.98 -0.45
N VAL A 157 0.82 14.18 -0.86
CA VAL A 157 2.17 14.20 -0.26
C VAL A 157 2.82 15.57 -0.41
N MET A 158 2.72 16.20 -1.59
CA MET A 158 3.25 17.56 -1.79
C MET A 158 2.54 18.59 -0.91
N ARG A 159 1.22 18.48 -0.76
CA ARG A 159 0.43 19.34 0.13
C ARG A 159 0.77 19.13 1.59
N TRP A 160 0.91 17.88 2.01
CA TRP A 160 1.37 17.51 3.34
C TRP A 160 2.73 18.13 3.62
N LEU A 161 3.72 17.97 2.74
CA LEU A 161 5.05 18.59 2.88
C LEU A 161 4.98 20.12 2.92
N GLY A 162 4.07 20.72 2.16
CA GLY A 162 3.90 22.17 2.06
C GLY A 162 3.12 22.82 3.20
N ARG A 163 2.42 22.04 4.03
CA ARG A 163 1.56 22.57 5.11
C ARG A 163 2.35 23.43 6.11
N ARG A 164 1.69 24.45 6.64
CA ARG A 164 2.09 25.09 7.89
C ARG A 164 1.71 24.13 9.01
N ARG A 165 2.59 24.00 10.00
CA ARG A 165 2.27 23.21 11.20
C ARG A 165 1.61 24.15 12.18
N ASP A 166 0.31 24.06 12.30
CA ASP A 166 -0.37 24.72 13.41
C ASP A 166 -0.15 23.89 14.68
N PRO A 167 0.11 24.51 15.85
CA PRO A 167 0.17 23.79 17.11
C PRO A 167 -1.13 23.01 17.31
N GLY A 168 -1.06 21.69 17.38
CA GLY A 168 -2.24 20.81 17.49
C GLY A 168 -2.60 20.06 16.20
N GLU A 169 -2.18 20.53 15.02
CA GLU A 169 -2.37 19.83 13.75
C GLU A 169 -1.24 18.80 13.57
N TYR A 170 -1.33 17.76 14.40
CA TYR A 170 -0.39 16.66 14.44
C TYR A 170 -1.01 15.48 13.68
N GLY A 171 -0.48 15.21 12.49
CA GLY A 171 -0.85 14.04 11.71
C GLY A 171 0.33 13.56 10.89
N GLY A 172 0.59 12.25 11.00
CA GLY A 172 1.42 11.51 10.07
C GLY A 172 0.96 11.66 8.63
N LEU A 173 1.79 11.21 7.69
CA LEU A 173 1.36 11.15 6.30
C LEU A 173 0.18 10.16 6.13
N GLY A 174 0.10 9.09 6.92
CA GLY A 174 -1.03 8.15 6.89
C GLY A 174 -2.34 8.83 7.24
N GLY A 175 -2.44 9.43 8.44
CA GLY A 175 -3.60 10.19 8.86
C GLY A 175 -3.90 11.42 7.99
N TRP A 176 -2.89 12.02 7.34
CA TRP A 176 -3.15 13.05 6.32
C TRP A 176 -3.90 12.50 5.12
N LEU A 177 -3.51 11.33 4.62
CA LEU A 177 -4.11 10.73 3.43
C LEU A 177 -5.50 10.16 3.71
N ASP A 178 -5.76 9.75 4.95
CA ASP A 178 -7.06 9.23 5.37
C ASP A 178 -8.18 10.25 5.10
N GLY A 179 -9.21 9.81 4.38
CA GLY A 179 -10.33 10.64 3.93
C GLY A 179 -10.01 11.70 2.85
N ARG A 180 -8.74 12.01 2.55
CA ARG A 180 -8.36 13.02 1.53
C ARG A 180 -8.25 12.47 0.12
N VAL A 181 -7.88 11.19 -0.01
CA VAL A 181 -7.74 10.53 -1.31
C VAL A 181 -8.88 9.54 -1.55
N LYS A 182 -10.11 10.04 -1.71
CA LYS A 182 -11.31 9.17 -1.76
C LYS A 182 -11.45 8.35 -3.05
N ALA A 183 -10.84 8.81 -4.14
CA ALA A 183 -11.01 8.18 -5.45
C ALA A 183 -10.14 6.94 -5.65
N VAL A 184 -9.12 6.73 -4.81
CA VAL A 184 -8.15 5.65 -4.96
C VAL A 184 -7.71 5.11 -3.61
N ASP A 185 -7.32 3.85 -3.56
CA ASP A 185 -6.73 3.26 -2.35
C ASP A 185 -5.39 3.95 -2.03
N PRO A 186 -5.26 4.61 -0.87
CA PRO A 186 -4.04 5.35 -0.53
C PRO A 186 -2.82 4.43 -0.35
N ILE A 187 -3.00 3.18 0.11
CA ILE A 187 -1.89 2.21 0.22
C ILE A 187 -1.35 1.89 -1.18
N ARG A 188 -2.24 1.69 -2.15
CA ARG A 188 -1.87 1.45 -3.54
C ARG A 188 -1.14 2.64 -4.16
N GLY A 189 -1.62 3.86 -3.92
CA GLY A 189 -0.93 5.06 -4.41
C GLY A 189 0.45 5.25 -3.78
N LEU A 190 0.62 4.96 -2.48
CA LEU A 190 1.92 4.96 -1.78
C LEU A 190 2.87 3.88 -2.35
N ALA A 191 2.36 2.68 -2.62
CA ALA A 191 3.12 1.64 -3.33
C ALA A 191 3.57 2.10 -4.72
N GLY A 192 2.72 2.83 -5.44
CA GLY A 192 3.06 3.48 -6.71
C GLY A 192 4.20 4.51 -6.58
N LEU A 193 4.25 5.29 -5.49
CA LEU A 193 5.35 6.22 -5.21
C LEU A 193 6.68 5.50 -4.96
N ILE A 194 6.63 4.32 -4.35
CA ILE A 194 7.80 3.47 -4.14
C ILE A 194 8.30 2.88 -5.48
N MET A 195 7.42 2.19 -6.20
CA MET A 195 7.81 1.40 -7.38
C MET A 195 8.13 2.28 -8.59
N LEU A 196 7.34 3.32 -8.82
CA LEU A 196 7.46 4.15 -10.02
C LEU A 196 8.09 5.51 -9.73
N GLY A 197 8.09 5.95 -8.47
CA GLY A 197 8.69 7.20 -8.03
C GLY A 197 10.12 7.01 -7.50
N ASN A 198 10.43 7.73 -6.42
CA ASN A 198 11.71 7.66 -5.71
C ASN A 198 11.51 7.50 -4.19
N ALA A 199 10.40 6.88 -3.77
CA ALA A 199 10.03 6.77 -2.36
C ALA A 199 10.46 5.45 -1.69
N TRP A 200 11.17 4.56 -2.40
CA TRP A 200 11.64 3.26 -1.87
C TRP A 200 12.42 3.35 -0.54
N GLU A 201 13.16 4.45 -0.36
CA GLU A 201 13.95 4.70 0.84
C GLU A 201 13.30 5.71 1.80
N SER A 202 12.02 6.03 1.62
CA SER A 202 11.31 7.03 2.42
C SER A 202 10.70 6.41 3.69
N PRO A 203 11.18 6.77 4.90
CA PRO A 203 10.55 6.32 6.13
C PRO A 203 9.11 6.84 6.27
N ASP A 204 8.82 8.07 5.81
CA ASP A 204 7.48 8.66 5.90
C ASP A 204 6.43 7.87 5.09
N VAL A 205 6.83 7.32 3.93
CA VAL A 205 5.93 6.49 3.12
C VAL A 205 5.73 5.11 3.74
N ALA A 206 6.78 4.50 4.30
CA ALA A 206 6.66 3.21 4.97
C ALA A 206 5.76 3.31 6.22
N ILE A 207 5.94 4.33 7.06
CA ILE A 207 5.09 4.50 8.25
C ILE A 207 3.65 4.90 7.88
N ALA A 208 3.44 5.64 6.79
CA ALA A 208 2.09 5.95 6.30
C ALA A 208 1.34 4.69 5.84
N ILE A 209 2.01 3.76 5.15
CA ILE A 209 1.40 2.46 4.80
C ILE A 209 1.08 1.66 6.07
N ALA A 210 1.95 1.71 7.09
CA ALA A 210 1.70 1.04 8.36
C ALA A 210 0.46 1.59 9.07
N GLU A 211 0.36 2.92 9.17
CA GLU A 211 -0.78 3.62 9.78
C GLU A 211 -2.10 3.31 9.06
N LEU A 212 -2.11 3.38 7.73
CA LEU A 212 -3.30 3.06 6.93
C LEU A 212 -3.65 1.57 6.95
N GLY A 213 -2.64 0.69 7.02
CA GLY A 213 -2.84 -0.76 7.04
C GLY A 213 -3.45 -1.28 8.34
N ASN A 214 -3.17 -0.61 9.46
CA ASN A 214 -3.66 -1.03 10.77
C ASN A 214 -5.15 -0.68 11.01
N GLY A 215 -5.76 0.15 10.16
CA GLY A 215 -7.17 0.51 10.27
C GLY A 215 -8.17 -0.52 9.73
N SER A 216 -7.72 -1.62 9.11
CA SER A 216 -8.62 -2.63 8.54
C SER A 216 -8.09 -4.06 8.70
N GLU A 217 -8.99 -5.01 8.93
CA GLU A 217 -8.64 -6.45 9.01
C GLU A 217 -8.07 -6.99 7.68
N GLU A 218 -8.40 -6.37 6.55
CA GLU A 218 -7.94 -6.80 5.22
C GLU A 218 -6.50 -6.33 4.90
N THR A 219 -5.91 -5.50 5.75
CA THR A 219 -4.61 -4.84 5.50
C THR A 219 -3.66 -4.90 6.68
N PHE A 220 -4.03 -5.58 7.75
CA PHE A 220 -3.27 -5.61 8.99
C PHE A 220 -1.86 -6.16 8.76
N SER A 221 -1.73 -7.26 8.01
CA SER A 221 -0.43 -7.86 7.69
C SER A 221 0.42 -6.95 6.81
N ILE A 222 -0.20 -6.22 5.86
CA ILE A 222 0.49 -5.18 5.07
C ILE A 222 1.00 -4.06 6.00
N GLY A 223 0.20 -3.64 6.98
CA GLY A 223 0.57 -2.63 7.96
C GLY A 223 1.79 -3.05 8.79
N GLU A 224 1.80 -4.28 9.29
CA GLU A 224 2.91 -4.87 10.04
C GLU A 224 4.19 -5.03 9.19
N MET A 225 4.07 -5.44 7.91
CA MET A 225 5.21 -5.46 6.97
C MET A 225 5.76 -4.05 6.74
N ALA A 226 4.89 -3.05 6.62
CA ALA A 226 5.28 -1.67 6.41
C ALA A 226 5.99 -1.09 7.64
N HIS A 227 5.53 -1.44 8.84
CA HIS A 227 6.22 -1.10 10.08
C HIS A 227 7.61 -1.76 10.15
N ALA A 228 7.72 -3.05 9.79
CA ALA A 228 9.03 -3.72 9.71
C ALA A 228 9.96 -3.05 8.69
N ARG A 229 9.43 -2.61 7.54
CA ARG A 229 10.17 -1.84 6.54
C ARG A 229 10.62 -0.47 7.06
N TYR A 230 9.76 0.24 7.79
CA TYR A 230 10.11 1.49 8.45
C TYR A 230 11.28 1.31 9.43
N GLN A 231 11.23 0.28 10.29
CA GLN A 231 12.32 -0.07 11.21
C GLN A 231 13.63 -0.38 10.45
N GLU A 232 13.57 -1.15 9.37
CA GLU A 232 14.73 -1.44 8.51
C GLU A 232 15.37 -0.13 7.99
N LEU A 233 14.56 0.80 7.48
CA LEU A 233 15.03 2.08 6.94
C LEU A 233 15.72 2.93 8.00
N LEU A 234 15.14 3.05 9.19
CA LEU A 234 15.76 3.77 10.31
C LEU A 234 17.08 3.14 10.74
N SER A 235 17.15 1.81 10.81
CA SER A 235 18.39 1.10 11.16
C SER A 235 19.52 1.34 10.15
N LYS A 236 19.18 1.66 8.90
CA LYS A 236 20.12 2.05 7.83
C LYS A 236 20.44 3.55 7.82
N GLY A 237 20.04 4.29 8.86
CA GLY A 237 20.30 5.72 9.00
C GLY A 237 19.41 6.62 8.13
N LYS A 238 18.37 6.09 7.49
CA LYS A 238 17.39 6.92 6.77
C LYS A 238 16.57 7.71 7.80
N LYS A 239 16.24 8.95 7.45
CA LYS A 239 15.53 9.89 8.32
C LYS A 239 14.18 10.26 7.70
N PRO A 240 13.09 10.30 8.48
CA PRO A 240 11.84 10.90 8.01
C PRO A 240 12.05 12.37 7.63
N LEU A 241 11.34 12.83 6.61
CA LEU A 241 11.25 14.24 6.23
C LEU A 241 10.57 15.05 7.34
N ASP A 242 9.64 14.43 8.07
CA ASP A 242 8.98 14.99 9.24
C ASP A 242 9.16 14.07 10.46
N PRO A 243 10.29 14.18 11.20
CA PRO A 243 10.54 13.31 12.36
C PRO A 243 9.48 13.40 13.45
N ALA A 244 8.86 14.57 13.64
CA ALA A 244 7.82 14.77 14.64
C ALA A 244 6.52 14.04 14.23
N ALA A 245 6.08 14.20 12.99
CA ALA A 245 4.91 13.49 12.49
C ALA A 245 5.14 11.97 12.45
N ALA A 246 6.33 11.50 12.05
CA ALA A 246 6.67 10.09 12.04
C ALA A 246 6.68 9.48 13.46
N LYS A 247 7.18 10.22 14.46
CA LYS A 247 7.12 9.80 15.86
C LYS A 247 5.66 9.64 16.33
N GLN A 248 4.79 10.59 15.99
CA GLN A 248 3.39 10.51 16.34
C GLN A 248 2.67 9.34 15.66
N SER A 249 2.91 9.09 14.37
CA SER A 249 2.38 7.90 13.71
C SER A 249 2.79 6.63 14.46
N LEU A 250 4.06 6.55 14.89
CA LEU A 250 4.53 5.41 15.68
C LEU A 250 3.82 5.31 17.04
N GLU A 251 3.64 6.42 17.76
CA GLU A 251 2.90 6.45 19.03
C GLU A 251 1.45 5.96 18.83
N HIS A 252 0.77 6.40 17.77
CA HIS A 252 -0.57 5.93 17.40
C HIS A 252 -0.59 4.43 17.12
N LEU A 253 0.37 3.92 16.34
CA LEU A 253 0.47 2.49 16.06
C LEU A 253 0.71 1.65 17.32
N LEU A 254 1.43 2.16 18.31
CA LEU A 254 1.71 1.43 19.54
C LEU A 254 0.51 1.38 20.49
N LEU A 255 -0.38 2.36 20.45
CA LEU A 255 -1.59 2.37 21.29
C LEU A 255 -2.61 1.30 20.88
N ASP A 256 -2.66 0.96 19.59
CA ASP A 256 -3.60 -0.02 19.04
C ASP A 256 -3.07 -1.47 19.01
N GLN A 257 -1.82 -1.71 19.43
CA GLN A 257 -1.18 -3.03 19.32
C GLN A 257 -1.32 -3.87 20.59
N THR A 258 -2.38 -4.69 20.64
CA THR A 258 -2.29 -5.99 21.34
C THR A 258 -2.00 -7.06 20.28
N PRO A 259 -0.75 -7.52 20.12
CA PRO A 259 -0.44 -8.50 19.08
C PRO A 259 -1.27 -9.77 19.34
N PRO A 260 -1.97 -10.30 18.32
CA PRO A 260 -2.75 -11.50 18.51
C PRO A 260 -1.84 -12.69 18.83
N ALA A 261 -2.18 -13.44 19.86
CA ALA A 261 -1.38 -14.59 20.30
C ALA A 261 -1.40 -15.71 19.26
N GLY A 262 -0.22 -16.16 18.81
CA GLY A 262 -0.04 -17.47 18.16
C GLY A 262 0.30 -17.51 16.67
N GLU A 263 0.50 -16.38 15.99
CA GLU A 263 1.01 -16.36 14.60
C GLU A 263 2.54 -16.18 14.58
N PRO A 264 3.27 -16.88 13.68
CA PRO A 264 4.62 -16.51 13.31
C PRO A 264 4.69 -15.03 12.96
N PRO A 265 5.70 -14.30 13.43
CA PRO A 265 5.66 -12.85 13.32
C PRO A 265 5.63 -12.48 11.83
N VAL A 266 4.67 -11.66 11.39
CA VAL A 266 4.67 -11.02 10.05
C VAL A 266 6.06 -10.49 9.68
N LYS A 267 6.81 -10.05 10.69
CA LYS A 267 8.23 -9.67 10.63
C LYS A 267 9.18 -10.74 10.07
N GLU A 268 9.02 -12.02 10.40
CA GLU A 268 9.82 -13.12 9.83
C GLU A 268 9.49 -13.33 8.35
N SER A 269 8.20 -13.39 8.01
CA SER A 269 7.77 -13.47 6.61
C SER A 269 8.23 -12.26 5.80
N PHE A 270 8.18 -11.05 6.36
CA PHE A 270 8.76 -9.85 5.77
C PHE A 270 10.25 -10.02 5.50
N ARG A 271 11.05 -10.45 6.50
CA ARG A 271 12.49 -10.68 6.32
C ARG A 271 12.77 -11.66 5.19
N LYS A 272 12.08 -12.81 5.18
CA LYS A 272 12.24 -13.82 4.13
C LYS A 272 11.95 -13.28 2.73
N LEU A 273 10.84 -12.54 2.58
CA LEU A 273 10.49 -11.90 1.30
C LEU A 273 11.49 -10.79 0.93
N ARG A 274 11.96 -10.04 1.91
CA ARG A 274 12.91 -8.94 1.75
C ARG A 274 14.28 -9.43 1.29
N ASP A 275 14.79 -10.50 1.90
CA ASP A 275 16.06 -11.14 1.53
C ASP A 275 15.97 -11.73 0.12
N GLU A 276 14.87 -12.40 -0.19
CA GLU A 276 14.65 -12.94 -1.54
C GLU A 276 14.55 -11.83 -2.60
N ALA A 277 13.88 -10.71 -2.29
CA ALA A 277 13.81 -9.55 -3.17
C ALA A 277 15.19 -8.91 -3.41
N GLU A 278 16.06 -8.86 -2.40
CA GLU A 278 17.44 -8.43 -2.56
C GLU A 278 18.24 -9.39 -3.47
N ASP A 279 18.13 -10.70 -3.25
CA ASP A 279 18.78 -11.70 -4.09
C ASP A 279 18.35 -11.57 -5.56
N TRP A 280 17.04 -11.47 -5.79
CA TRP A 280 16.48 -11.27 -7.12
C TRP A 280 16.97 -9.98 -7.77
N HIS A 281 16.98 -8.88 -7.02
CA HIS A 281 17.44 -7.59 -7.54
C HIS A 281 18.93 -7.61 -7.89
N ARG A 282 19.77 -8.22 -7.05
CA ARG A 282 21.21 -8.41 -7.33
C ARG A 282 21.42 -9.24 -8.60
N ALA A 283 20.75 -10.38 -8.73
CA ALA A 283 20.87 -11.24 -9.90
C ALA A 283 20.42 -10.55 -11.19
N ARG A 284 19.26 -9.86 -11.17
CA ARG A 284 18.75 -9.10 -12.32
C ARG A 284 19.70 -7.97 -12.72
N THR A 285 20.25 -7.26 -11.72
CA THR A 285 21.18 -6.15 -11.94
C THR A 285 22.48 -6.66 -12.55
N GLN A 286 23.06 -7.75 -12.03
CA GLN A 286 24.26 -8.37 -12.60
C GLN A 286 24.03 -8.82 -14.04
N TYR A 287 22.90 -9.49 -14.32
CA TYR A 287 22.53 -9.90 -15.68
C TYR A 287 22.44 -8.71 -16.64
N MET A 288 21.82 -7.60 -16.19
CA MET A 288 21.67 -6.39 -16.98
C MET A 288 23.02 -5.70 -17.21
N VAL A 289 23.80 -5.46 -16.15
CA VAL A 289 25.10 -4.77 -16.23
C VAL A 289 26.04 -5.49 -17.18
N ALA A 290 26.17 -6.81 -17.07
CA ALA A 290 27.05 -7.60 -17.94
C ALA A 290 26.69 -7.50 -19.44
N ARG A 291 25.44 -7.17 -19.78
CA ARG A 291 24.99 -6.93 -21.16
C ARG A 291 25.17 -5.46 -21.58
N LEU A 292 24.86 -4.53 -20.67
CA LEU A 292 25.11 -3.10 -20.89
C LEU A 292 26.59 -2.82 -21.18
N GLU A 293 27.50 -3.46 -20.45
CA GLU A 293 28.95 -3.35 -20.66
C GLU A 293 29.41 -3.89 -22.03
N LYS A 294 28.61 -4.76 -22.66
CA LYS A 294 28.82 -5.26 -24.03
C LYS A 294 28.13 -4.38 -25.09
N GLY A 295 27.62 -3.21 -24.71
CA GLY A 295 26.91 -2.29 -25.59
C GLY A 295 25.46 -2.69 -25.91
N ARG A 296 24.94 -3.79 -25.33
CA ARG A 296 23.54 -4.19 -25.52
C ARG A 296 22.64 -3.36 -24.62
N HIS A 297 21.47 -2.94 -25.10
CA HIS A 297 20.52 -2.16 -24.30
C HIS A 297 19.08 -2.61 -24.60
N PRO A 298 18.20 -2.81 -23.61
CA PRO A 298 16.85 -3.35 -23.83
C PRO A 298 15.98 -2.47 -24.74
N ASP A 299 16.12 -1.14 -24.69
CA ASP A 299 15.43 -0.25 -25.65
C ASP A 299 15.82 -0.44 -27.13
N ALA A 300 16.93 -1.11 -27.43
CA ALA A 300 17.47 -1.27 -28.79
C ALA A 300 17.71 -2.74 -29.18
N ASP A 301 17.59 -3.66 -28.22
CA ASP A 301 17.84 -5.08 -28.40
C ASP A 301 16.63 -5.87 -27.86
N PRO A 302 15.72 -6.30 -28.75
CA PRO A 302 14.54 -7.09 -28.37
C PRO A 302 14.89 -8.41 -27.67
N SER A 303 16.11 -8.94 -27.89
CA SER A 303 16.59 -10.19 -27.29
C SER A 303 17.32 -9.98 -25.96
N PHE A 304 17.38 -8.76 -25.43
CA PHE A 304 18.15 -8.44 -24.21
C PHE A 304 17.82 -9.38 -23.04
N TRP A 305 16.55 -9.75 -22.90
CA TRP A 305 16.02 -10.59 -21.83
C TRP A 305 15.76 -12.05 -22.23
N SER A 306 16.10 -12.49 -23.44
CA SER A 306 15.73 -13.82 -23.95
C SER A 306 16.21 -14.97 -23.06
N ASP A 307 17.38 -14.80 -22.43
CA ASP A 307 18.01 -15.84 -21.62
C ASP A 307 17.77 -15.63 -20.11
N TRP A 308 17.07 -14.55 -19.72
CA TRP A 308 16.76 -14.28 -18.33
C TRP A 308 15.65 -15.21 -17.85
N LYS A 309 15.91 -15.93 -16.77
CA LYS A 309 14.93 -16.78 -16.10
C LYS A 309 14.45 -16.09 -14.84
N GLU A 310 13.23 -15.59 -14.91
CA GLU A 310 12.57 -14.93 -13.77
C GLU A 310 12.42 -15.90 -12.61
N ARG A 311 12.99 -15.57 -11.45
CA ARG A 311 12.82 -16.36 -10.22
C ARG A 311 11.39 -16.19 -9.72
N ALA A 312 10.71 -17.28 -9.41
CA ALA A 312 9.39 -17.20 -8.78
C ALA A 312 9.52 -16.61 -7.36
N MET A 313 8.57 -15.73 -6.99
CA MET A 313 8.46 -15.25 -5.62
C MET A 313 8.20 -16.44 -4.68
N PRO A 314 8.86 -16.52 -3.52
CA PRO A 314 8.67 -17.63 -2.61
C PRO A 314 7.22 -17.62 -2.11
N LYS A 315 6.56 -18.77 -2.22
CA LYS A 315 5.27 -18.96 -1.58
C LYS A 315 5.52 -18.94 -0.08
N LEU A 316 4.86 -18.00 0.61
CA LEU A 316 4.72 -18.12 2.06
C LEU A 316 3.87 -19.37 2.28
N SER A 317 4.39 -20.31 3.07
CA SER A 317 3.63 -21.50 3.42
C SER A 317 2.29 -21.03 4.00
N PRO A 318 1.14 -21.59 3.58
CA PRO A 318 -0.05 -21.43 4.38
C PRO A 318 0.32 -22.05 5.72
N GLU A 319 0.47 -21.24 6.74
CA GLU A 319 0.88 -21.72 8.05
C GLU A 319 -0.19 -22.69 8.51
N ARG A 320 0.15 -23.99 8.40
CA ARG A 320 -0.66 -25.09 8.89
C ARG A 320 -0.55 -25.08 10.40
N GLY A 321 -1.29 -24.20 11.01
CA GLY A 321 -1.79 -24.39 12.35
C GLY A 321 -3.13 -23.74 12.32
N THR A 322 -4.22 -24.52 12.34
CA THR A 322 -5.47 -23.98 12.90
C THR A 322 -5.08 -23.40 14.24
N PRO A 323 -5.15 -22.08 14.45
CA PRO A 323 -4.74 -21.48 15.70
C PRO A 323 -5.40 -22.24 16.86
N ALA A 324 -4.70 -22.48 17.96
CA ALA A 324 -5.34 -23.02 19.17
C ALA A 324 -6.54 -22.14 19.59
N SER A 325 -6.52 -20.85 19.21
CA SER A 325 -7.67 -19.94 19.29
C SER A 325 -8.82 -20.32 18.37
N THR A 326 -8.62 -20.85 17.16
CA THR A 326 -9.70 -21.34 16.28
C THR A 326 -10.36 -22.58 16.87
N VAL A 327 -9.59 -23.48 17.49
CA VAL A 327 -10.15 -24.62 18.25
C VAL A 327 -10.89 -24.13 19.50
N ARG A 328 -10.30 -23.21 20.27
CA ARG A 328 -10.93 -22.60 21.46
C ARG A 328 -12.20 -21.82 21.12
N ASN A 329 -12.19 -21.05 20.04
CA ASN A 329 -13.32 -20.26 19.58
C ASN A 329 -14.42 -21.17 19.02
N ARG A 330 -14.08 -22.29 18.37
CA ARG A 330 -15.05 -23.34 18.05
C ARG A 330 -15.71 -23.90 19.30
N TRP A 331 -14.94 -24.25 20.33
CA TRP A 331 -15.51 -24.73 21.59
C TRP A 331 -16.35 -23.68 22.32
N LEU A 332 -15.91 -22.42 22.33
CA LEU A 332 -16.67 -21.32 22.90
C LEU A 332 -17.98 -21.09 22.13
N MET A 333 -17.95 -21.12 20.79
CA MET A 333 -19.15 -21.02 19.96
C MET A 333 -20.09 -22.20 20.17
N ILE A 334 -19.56 -23.43 20.26
CA ILE A 334 -20.34 -24.62 20.62
C ILE A 334 -20.98 -24.43 22.01
N ALA A 335 -20.23 -23.91 22.98
CA ALA A 335 -20.74 -23.65 24.33
C ALA A 335 -21.82 -22.56 24.35
N ILE A 336 -21.66 -21.47 23.58
CA ILE A 336 -22.67 -20.41 23.44
C ILE A 336 -23.94 -20.95 22.78
N VAL A 337 -23.81 -21.71 21.69
CA VAL A 337 -24.94 -22.33 21.00
C VAL A 337 -25.65 -23.33 21.91
N ALA A 338 -24.91 -24.14 22.68
CA ALA A 338 -25.47 -25.07 23.64
C ALA A 338 -26.20 -24.36 24.78
N ALA A 339 -25.60 -23.32 25.37
CA ALA A 339 -26.22 -22.51 26.43
C ALA A 339 -27.50 -21.82 25.93
N PHE A 340 -27.47 -21.29 24.70
CA PHE A 340 -28.65 -20.69 24.07
C PHE A 340 -29.77 -21.73 23.83
N ALA A 341 -29.42 -22.93 23.35
CA ALA A 341 -30.39 -24.01 23.17
C ALA A 341 -31.05 -24.43 24.49
N VAL A 342 -30.26 -24.51 25.58
CA VAL A 342 -30.78 -24.77 26.93
C VAL A 342 -31.75 -23.68 27.38
N LEU A 343 -31.39 -22.40 27.19
CA LEU A 343 -32.25 -21.26 27.54
C LEU A 343 -33.58 -21.29 26.78
N VAL A 344 -33.55 -21.55 25.47
CA VAL A 344 -34.76 -21.70 24.65
C VAL A 344 -35.62 -22.88 25.13
N GLY A 345 -35.00 -24.00 25.50
CA GLY A 345 -35.68 -25.16 26.08
C GLY A 345 -36.42 -24.81 27.37
N ILE A 346 -35.76 -24.11 28.30
CA ILE A 346 -36.36 -23.64 29.57
C ILE A 346 -37.54 -22.70 29.30
N CYS A 347 -37.36 -21.67 28.47
CA CYS A 347 -38.43 -20.73 28.14
C CYS A 347 -39.65 -21.43 27.52
N THR A 348 -39.41 -22.42 26.64
CA THR A 348 -40.48 -23.20 26.00
C THR A 348 -41.23 -24.06 27.03
N ALA A 349 -40.51 -24.69 27.97
CA ALA A 349 -41.11 -25.50 29.03
C ALA A 349 -41.96 -24.65 29.99
N VAL A 350 -41.47 -23.47 30.40
CA VAL A 350 -42.21 -22.53 31.25
C VAL A 350 -43.48 -22.05 30.55
N LEU A 351 -43.37 -21.62 29.29
CA LEU A 351 -44.53 -21.19 28.51
C LEU A 351 -45.56 -22.31 28.35
N TYR A 352 -45.12 -23.53 28.08
CA TYR A 352 -46.01 -24.70 28.00
C TYR A 352 -46.73 -24.96 29.34
N GLY A 353 -46.01 -24.88 30.46
CA GLY A 353 -46.57 -25.03 31.81
C GLY A 353 -47.63 -23.97 32.13
N VAL A 354 -47.36 -22.70 31.82
CA VAL A 354 -48.32 -21.59 31.98
C VAL A 354 -49.56 -21.82 31.12
N LEU A 355 -49.40 -22.20 29.85
CA LEU A 355 -50.53 -22.47 28.95
C LEU A 355 -51.39 -23.65 29.45
N ARG A 356 -50.77 -24.72 29.94
CA ARG A 356 -51.49 -25.85 30.54
C ARG A 356 -52.23 -25.45 31.81
N LEU A 357 -51.64 -24.60 32.64
CA LEU A 357 -52.28 -24.10 33.85
C LEU A 357 -53.51 -23.24 33.49
N ILE A 358 -53.39 -22.33 32.53
CA ILE A 358 -54.50 -21.53 32.01
C ILE A 358 -55.62 -22.42 31.45
N GLN A 359 -55.28 -23.48 30.73
CA GLN A 359 -56.27 -24.44 30.22
C GLN A 359 -57.02 -25.18 31.34
N ARG A 360 -56.34 -25.53 32.43
CA ARG A 360 -56.97 -26.16 33.62
C ARG A 360 -57.85 -25.19 34.40
N LEU A 361 -57.49 -23.91 34.42
CA LEU A 361 -58.23 -22.87 35.14
C LEU A 361 -59.40 -22.30 34.32
N ARG A 362 -59.52 -22.62 33.03
CA ARG A 362 -60.69 -22.25 32.24
C ARG A 362 -61.89 -23.07 32.71
N PRO A 363 -62.98 -22.44 33.19
CA PRO A 363 -64.19 -23.17 33.51
C PRO A 363 -64.72 -23.86 32.25
N PRO A 364 -65.35 -25.04 32.37
CA PRO A 364 -66.01 -25.67 31.23
C PRO A 364 -67.02 -24.68 30.66
N SER A 365 -66.91 -24.40 29.37
CA SER A 365 -67.86 -23.55 28.65
C SER A 365 -69.26 -24.17 28.81
N ALA A 366 -70.14 -23.42 29.47
CA ALA A 366 -71.55 -23.77 29.67
C ALA A 366 -72.30 -23.84 28.34
#